data_AF-A0A2V0RIB8-F1
#
_entry.id   AF-A0A2V0RIB8-F1
#
_cell.length_a   1.000
_cell.length_b   1.000
_cell.length_c   1.000
_cell.angle_alpha   90.00
_cell.angle_beta   90.00
_cell.angle_gamma   90.00
#
_symmetry.space_group_name_H-M   'P 1'
#
loop_
_entity.id
_entity.type
_entity.pdbx_description
1 polymer ?
#
loop_
_entity_poly.entity_id
_entity_poly.type
_entity_poly.pdbx_seq_one_letter_code
_entity_poly.pdbx_strand_id
1 'polypeptide(L)'
;MARFPSVVKGPEGLIPGRLHALILSTTPLSREYVRIENVMIDKNIRDYGVPILNAIKDRGYTHISLFNDNMVFGRSWEMSAAKLLLDIPGVFSGTVEDYKSPNVFKFGIVPGIDVKKEVYKNVITV
;
A
#
# COMPACT_ATOMS: atom_id res chain seq x y z
N MET A 1 -7.16 8.17 -5.17
CA MET A 1 -6.68 6.79 -5.47
C MET A 1 -5.22 6.71 -5.08
N ALA A 2 -4.84 5.74 -4.24
CA ALA A 2 -3.46 5.53 -3.80
C ALA A 2 -2.68 4.75 -4.86
N ARG A 3 -1.42 5.14 -5.14
CA ARG A 3 -0.56 4.50 -6.15
C ARG A 3 0.84 4.21 -5.62
N PHE A 4 1.40 3.05 -5.92
CA PHE A 4 2.73 2.66 -5.42
C PHE A 4 3.47 1.74 -6.42
N PRO A 5 4.79 1.89 -6.60
CA PRO A 5 5.58 1.02 -7.45
C PRO A 5 6.01 -0.25 -6.71
N SER A 6 6.03 -1.39 -7.40
CA SER A 6 6.63 -2.64 -6.92
C SER A 6 7.99 -2.90 -7.57
N VAL A 7 8.73 -3.84 -6.99
CA VAL A 7 9.89 -4.49 -7.60
C VAL A 7 9.65 -5.99 -7.67
N VAL A 8 10.37 -6.67 -8.55
CA VAL A 8 10.35 -8.14 -8.64
C VAL A 8 11.75 -8.66 -8.30
N LYS A 9 11.84 -9.76 -7.57
CA LYS A 9 13.11 -10.45 -7.34
C LYS A 9 13.38 -11.39 -8.51
N GLY A 10 14.33 -11.02 -9.37
CA GLY A 10 14.84 -11.84 -10.46
C GLY A 10 16.13 -12.59 -10.08
N PRO A 11 16.70 -13.39 -11.00
CA PRO A 11 17.94 -14.14 -10.76
C PRO A 11 19.15 -13.26 -10.42
N GLU A 12 19.23 -12.08 -11.02
CA GLU A 12 20.36 -11.14 -10.90
C GLU A 12 20.14 -10.03 -9.87
N GLY A 13 19.01 -10.04 -9.16
CA GLY A 13 18.68 -9.02 -8.16
C GLY A 13 17.25 -8.49 -8.29
N LEU A 14 17.04 -7.27 -7.80
CA LEU A 14 15.76 -6.58 -7.90
C LEU A 14 15.63 -5.93 -9.27
N ILE A 15 14.54 -6.22 -9.99
CA ILE A 15 14.21 -5.58 -11.26
C ILE A 15 12.95 -4.72 -11.14
N PRO A 16 12.78 -3.71 -12.01
CA PRO A 16 11.59 -2.88 -12.05
C PRO A 16 10.31 -3.71 -12.15
N GLY A 17 9.35 -3.42 -11.28
CA GLY A 17 8.02 -4.02 -11.29
C GLY A 17 7.00 -3.15 -12.02
N ARG A 18 5.78 -3.12 -11.49
CA ARG A 18 4.66 -2.33 -12.05
C ARG A 18 4.25 -1.22 -11.08
N LEU A 19 3.57 -0.21 -11.61
CA LEU A 19 2.82 0.74 -10.80
C LEU A 19 1.44 0.14 -10.46
N HIS A 20 1.15 0.02 -9.18
CA HIS A 20 -0.12 -0.48 -8.66
C HIS A 20 -1.00 0.66 -8.16
N ALA A 21 -2.30 0.40 -8.07
CA ALA A 21 -3.26 1.31 -7.46
C ALA A 21 -4.13 0.57 -6.44
N LEU A 22 -4.39 1.23 -5.31
CA LEU A 22 -5.28 0.77 -4.26
C LEU A 22 -6.58 1.55 -4.25
N ILE A 23 -7.63 0.81 -3.92
CA ILE A 23 -8.97 1.32 -3.64
C ILE A 23 -9.24 1.04 -2.17
N LEU A 24 -9.58 2.10 -1.43
CA LEU A 24 -10.18 1.99 -0.10
C LEU A 24 -11.68 2.25 -0.25
N SER A 25 -12.51 1.36 0.27
CA SER A 25 -13.96 1.48 0.16
C SER A 25 -14.67 1.01 1.44
N THR A 26 -15.95 1.40 1.56
CA THR A 26 -16.85 0.91 2.60
C THR A 26 -17.68 -0.30 2.13
N THR A 27 -17.65 -0.59 0.84
CA THR A 27 -18.36 -1.70 0.18
C THR A 27 -17.38 -2.65 -0.50
N PRO A 28 -17.72 -3.95 -0.60
CA PRO A 28 -16.90 -4.92 -1.31
C PRO A 28 -16.91 -4.65 -2.81
N LEU A 29 -15.78 -4.93 -3.46
CA LEU A 29 -15.67 -5.06 -4.91
C LEU A 29 -15.81 -6.54 -5.29
N SER A 30 -15.89 -6.84 -6.59
CA SER A 30 -15.86 -8.22 -7.11
C SER A 30 -14.44 -8.80 -6.98
N ARG A 31 -14.08 -9.16 -5.75
CA ARG A 31 -12.78 -9.68 -5.31
C ARG A 31 -12.98 -10.72 -4.22
N GLU A 32 -11.95 -11.52 -4.01
CA GLU A 32 -11.86 -12.38 -2.83
C GLU A 32 -11.09 -11.67 -1.72
N TYR A 33 -11.62 -11.74 -0.51
CA TYR A 33 -11.07 -11.03 0.64
C TYR A 33 -10.68 -11.98 1.75
N VAL A 34 -9.62 -11.62 2.46
CA VAL A 34 -9.30 -12.16 3.79
C VAL A 34 -9.77 -11.14 4.82
N ARG A 35 -10.54 -11.60 5.81
CA ARG A 35 -10.95 -10.76 6.93
C ARG A 35 -9.84 -10.74 7.98
N ILE A 36 -9.30 -9.56 8.24
CA ILE A 36 -8.34 -9.32 9.33
C ILE A 36 -8.99 -8.30 10.26
N GLU A 37 -9.36 -8.75 11.45
CA GLU A 37 -10.22 -8.02 12.38
C GLU A 37 -11.52 -7.55 11.71
N ASN A 38 -11.68 -6.24 11.48
CA ASN A 38 -12.84 -5.60 10.86
C ASN A 38 -12.51 -4.97 9.49
N VAL A 39 -11.37 -5.31 8.91
CA VAL A 39 -10.97 -4.88 7.57
C VAL A 39 -10.91 -6.09 6.63
N MET A 40 -11.57 -5.98 5.50
CA MET A 40 -11.54 -6.95 4.41
C MET A 40 -10.40 -6.58 3.46
N ILE A 41 -9.37 -7.42 3.38
CA ILE A 41 -8.17 -7.16 2.57
C ILE A 41 -8.21 -8.09 1.37
N ASP A 42 -8.08 -7.54 0.16
CA ASP A 42 -7.97 -8.32 -1.08
C ASP A 42 -6.88 -9.39 -0.91
N LYS A 43 -7.22 -10.66 -1.20
CA LYS A 43 -6.34 -11.82 -0.99
C LYS A 43 -4.98 -11.69 -1.69
N ASN A 44 -4.90 -10.83 -2.70
CA ASN A 44 -3.68 -10.58 -3.46
C ASN A 44 -2.69 -9.64 -2.74
N ILE A 45 -3.10 -8.95 -1.67
CA ILE A 45 -2.22 -8.17 -0.80
C ILE A 45 -1.72 -9.11 0.31
N ARG A 46 -0.45 -9.52 0.22
CA ARG A 46 0.09 -10.60 1.07
C ARG A 46 0.65 -10.13 2.40
N ASP A 47 1.12 -8.88 2.45
CA ASP A 47 1.80 -8.33 3.62
C ASP A 47 1.18 -6.99 4.02
N TYR A 48 0.96 -6.83 5.32
CA TYR A 48 0.35 -5.64 5.91
C TYR A 48 0.79 -5.47 7.37
N GLY A 49 0.89 -4.22 7.81
CA GLY A 49 1.15 -3.84 9.18
C GLY A 49 -0.12 -3.47 9.92
N VAL A 50 -0.19 -3.81 11.21
CA VAL A 50 -1.29 -3.40 12.09
C VAL A 50 -1.52 -1.87 12.09
N PRO A 51 -0.49 -0.99 12.08
CA PRO A 51 -0.71 0.46 12.11
C PRO A 51 -1.56 1.00 10.94
N ILE A 52 -1.35 0.52 9.71
CA ILE A 52 -2.15 0.97 8.57
C ILE A 52 -3.59 0.46 8.65
N LEU A 53 -3.83 -0.75 9.17
CA LEU A 53 -5.17 -1.29 9.34
C LEU A 53 -5.98 -0.47 10.35
N ASN A 54 -5.35 -0.08 11.45
CA ASN A 54 -5.95 0.80 12.45
C ASN A 54 -6.34 2.16 11.83
N ALA A 55 -5.45 2.75 11.04
CA ALA A 55 -5.74 4.03 10.38
C ALA A 55 -6.90 3.94 9.38
N ILE A 56 -6.98 2.86 8.61
CA ILE A 56 -8.05 2.62 7.64
C ILE A 56 -9.40 2.49 8.35
N LYS A 57 -9.43 1.73 9.45
CA LYS A 57 -10.61 1.56 10.30
C LYS A 57 -11.07 2.86 10.94
N ASP A 58 -10.14 3.65 11.49
CA ASP A 58 -10.45 4.96 12.09
C ASP A 58 -11.08 5.94 11.10
N ARG A 59 -10.76 5.80 9.81
CA ARG A 59 -11.35 6.59 8.72
C ARG A 59 -12.63 5.96 8.14
N GLY A 60 -13.15 4.91 8.76
CA GLY A 60 -14.42 4.26 8.40
C GLY A 60 -14.36 3.36 7.17
N TYR A 61 -13.17 3.13 6.60
CA TYR A 61 -13.02 2.19 5.50
C TYR A 61 -12.98 0.76 6.02
N THR A 62 -13.64 -0.13 5.28
CA THR A 62 -13.79 -1.55 5.66
C THR A 62 -13.16 -2.49 4.64
N HIS A 63 -12.79 -2.00 3.46
CA HIS A 63 -12.23 -2.80 2.38
C HIS A 63 -10.97 -2.16 1.79
N ILE A 64 -9.96 -2.98 1.53
CA ILE A 64 -8.73 -2.63 0.83
C ILE A 64 -8.64 -3.53 -0.41
N SER A 65 -8.62 -2.95 -1.60
CA SER A 65 -8.59 -3.71 -2.85
C SER A 65 -7.53 -3.19 -3.81
N LEU A 66 -6.95 -4.10 -4.61
CA LEU A 66 -6.14 -3.68 -5.75
C LEU A 66 -7.03 -3.36 -6.94
N PHE A 67 -6.69 -2.28 -7.66
CA PHE A 67 -7.39 -1.91 -8.89
C PHE A 67 -7.28 -3.03 -9.94
N ASN A 68 -6.08 -3.61 -10.08
CA ASN A 68 -5.81 -4.72 -10.98
C ASN A 68 -5.62 -6.03 -10.22
N ASP A 69 -5.96 -7.16 -10.84
CA ASP A 69 -5.77 -8.50 -10.27
C ASP A 69 -4.30 -8.94 -10.39
N ASN A 70 -3.45 -8.45 -9.47
CA ASN A 70 -2.05 -8.84 -9.36
C ASN A 70 -1.70 -9.10 -7.91
N MET A 71 -0.87 -10.11 -7.65
CA MET A 71 -0.32 -10.31 -6.31
C MET A 71 0.72 -9.24 -5.96
N VAL A 72 0.59 -8.68 -4.76
CA VAL A 72 1.51 -7.71 -4.18
C VAL A 72 2.11 -8.30 -2.91
N PHE A 73 3.43 -8.39 -2.90
CA PHE A 73 4.22 -8.79 -1.74
C PHE A 73 4.91 -7.56 -1.13
N GLY A 74 5.10 -7.61 0.17
CA GLY A 74 5.72 -6.56 0.97
C GLY A 74 4.78 -5.38 1.28
N ARG A 75 5.23 -4.59 2.23
CA ARG A 75 4.45 -3.50 2.87
C ARG A 75 4.61 -2.15 2.18
N SER A 76 5.15 -2.11 0.96
CA SER A 76 5.49 -0.83 0.31
C SER A 76 4.30 0.01 -0.16
N TRP A 77 3.11 -0.57 -0.13
CA TRP A 77 1.85 0.07 -0.47
C TRP A 77 1.28 0.93 0.66
N GLU A 78 1.71 0.69 1.91
CA GLU A 78 1.08 1.25 3.11
C GLU A 78 1.21 2.78 3.16
N MET A 79 2.38 3.33 2.82
CA MET A 79 2.57 4.78 2.76
C MET A 79 1.61 5.43 1.77
N SER A 80 1.32 4.77 0.65
CA SER A 80 0.39 5.30 -0.34
C SER A 80 -1.06 5.27 0.14
N ALA A 81 -1.45 4.21 0.84
CA ALA A 81 -2.75 4.14 1.52
C ALA A 81 -2.88 5.24 2.59
N ALA A 82 -1.87 5.41 3.45
CA ALA A 82 -1.86 6.44 4.47
C ALA A 82 -1.95 7.87 3.87
N LYS A 83 -1.22 8.14 2.78
CA LYS A 83 -1.28 9.45 2.10
C LYS A 83 -2.65 9.70 1.45
N LEU A 84 -3.30 8.66 0.94
CA LEU A 84 -4.69 8.76 0.49
C LEU A 84 -5.64 9.09 1.65
N LEU A 85 -5.48 8.49 2.83
CA LEU A 85 -6.28 8.84 4.01
C LEU A 85 -6.08 10.31 4.42
N LEU A 86 -4.92 10.89 4.11
CA LEU A 86 -4.61 12.31 4.36
C LEU A 86 -5.06 13.25 3.22
N ASP A 87 -5.75 12.74 2.20
CA ASP A 87 -6.12 13.48 0.99
C ASP A 87 -4.92 14.07 0.23
N ILE A 88 -3.74 13.45 0.36
CA ILE A 88 -2.51 13.86 -0.33
C ILE A 88 -2.32 12.99 -1.58
N PRO A 89 -2.47 13.55 -2.79
CA PRO A 89 -2.26 12.80 -4.02
C PRO A 89 -0.78 12.56 -4.30
N GLY A 90 -0.46 11.44 -4.95
CA GLY A 90 0.90 11.13 -5.37
C GLY A 90 1.16 9.64 -5.56
N VAL A 91 2.41 9.32 -5.89
CA VAL A 91 2.92 7.96 -5.93
C VAL A 91 3.89 7.81 -4.77
N PHE A 92 3.51 7.00 -3.79
CA PHE A 92 4.26 6.82 -2.55
C PHE A 92 4.71 5.38 -2.39
N SER A 93 5.87 5.18 -1.79
CA SER A 93 6.41 3.86 -1.48
C SER A 93 7.08 3.89 -0.12
N GLY A 94 6.59 3.08 0.81
CA GLY A 94 7.07 3.04 2.18
C GLY A 94 6.16 2.20 3.06
N THR A 95 6.66 1.83 4.23
CA THR A 95 5.86 1.16 5.27
C THR A 95 5.24 2.18 6.21
N VAL A 96 4.21 1.77 6.96
CA VAL A 96 3.68 2.51 8.11
C VAL A 96 4.13 1.78 9.38
N GLU A 97 5.09 2.37 10.08
CA GLU A 97 5.67 1.81 11.30
C GLU A 97 4.85 2.15 12.55
N ASP A 98 4.18 3.29 12.55
CA ASP A 98 3.34 3.73 13.67
C ASP A 98 2.18 4.62 13.17
N TYR A 99 1.07 4.57 13.90
CA TYR A 99 -0.11 5.40 13.71
C TYR A 99 -0.67 5.75 15.08
N LYS A 100 -0.46 7.00 15.51
CA LYS A 100 -0.76 7.45 16.88
C LYS A 100 -2.14 8.08 17.01
N SER A 101 -2.54 8.84 16.01
CA SER A 101 -3.82 9.56 15.98
C SER A 101 -4.19 9.86 14.53
N PRO A 102 -5.45 10.21 14.25
CA PRO A 102 -5.84 10.66 12.92
C PRO A 102 -4.88 11.73 12.43
N ASN A 103 -4.22 11.44 11.31
CA ASN A 103 -3.21 12.26 10.62
C ASN A 103 -1.75 12.14 11.07
N VAL A 104 -1.44 11.41 12.15
CA VAL A 104 -0.07 11.27 12.65
C VAL A 104 0.46 9.87 12.34
N PHE A 105 1.27 9.79 11.29
CA PHE A 105 1.91 8.56 10.81
C PHE A 105 3.43 8.63 10.96
N LYS A 106 4.04 7.51 11.33
CA LYS A 106 5.48 7.27 11.17
C LYS A 106 5.68 6.32 10.01
N PHE A 107 6.46 6.73 9.03
CA PHE A 107 6.77 5.92 7.86
C PHE A 107 8.16 5.26 7.99
N GLY A 108 8.32 4.11 7.36
CA GLY A 108 9.58 3.40 7.25
C GLY A 108 10.01 3.20 5.80
N ILE A 109 11.29 2.83 5.63
CA ILE A 109 11.89 2.58 4.32
C ILE A 109 11.45 1.23 3.75
N VAL A 110 11.59 1.09 2.43
CA VAL A 110 11.37 -0.17 1.73
C VAL A 110 12.56 -0.48 0.83
N PRO A 111 12.89 -1.76 0.60
CA PRO A 111 14.01 -2.14 -0.24
C PRO A 111 13.77 -1.78 -1.72
N GLY A 112 14.86 -1.62 -2.46
CA GLY A 112 14.84 -1.45 -3.91
C GLY A 112 14.28 -0.10 -4.36
N ILE A 113 14.41 0.97 -3.57
CA ILE A 113 13.87 2.28 -3.92
C ILE A 113 14.46 2.85 -5.22
N ASP A 114 15.75 2.63 -5.46
CA ASP A 114 16.41 3.08 -6.68
C ASP A 114 15.83 2.37 -7.92
N VAL A 115 15.59 1.06 -7.81
CA VAL A 115 14.91 0.27 -8.84
C VAL A 115 13.46 0.72 -9.05
N LYS A 116 12.75 1.10 -7.97
CA LYS A 116 11.39 1.65 -8.06
C LYS A 116 11.35 3.00 -8.80
N LYS A 117 12.40 3.83 -8.67
CA LYS A 117 12.51 5.11 -9.39
C LYS A 117 12.68 4.92 -10.89
N GLU A 118 13.15 3.76 -11.36
CA GLU A 118 13.16 3.43 -12.78
C GLU A 118 11.74 3.24 -13.35
N VAL A 119 10.82 2.68 -12.55
CA VAL A 119 9.39 2.56 -12.91
C VAL A 119 8.71 3.92 -12.88
N TYR A 120 8.98 4.71 -11.83
CA TYR A 120 8.35 6.01 -11.64
C TYR A 120 9.32 6.99 -11.00
N LYS A 121 9.87 7.90 -11.82
CA LYS A 121 10.93 8.84 -11.42
C LYS A 121 10.56 9.75 -10.23
N ASN A 122 9.27 10.04 -10.08
CA ASN A 122 8.74 10.94 -9.05
C ASN A 122 8.13 10.19 -7.86
N VAL A 123 8.57 8.97 -7.57
CA VAL A 123 8.10 8.22 -6.38
C VAL A 123 8.59 8.92 -5.11
N ILE A 124 7.66 9.18 -4.20
CA ILE A 124 7.94 9.78 -2.89
C ILE A 124 8.15 8.64 -1.88
N THR A 125 9.25 8.72 -1.14
CA THR A 125 9.67 7.75 -0.12
C THR A 125 10.08 8.49 1.15
N VAL A 126 10.27 7.74 2.24
CA VAL A 126 11.07 8.18 3.39
C VAL A 126 12.55 8.19 3.03
#